data_AF-A0AAD7ZM28-F1
#
_entry.id   AF-A0AAD7ZM28-F1
#
_cell.length_a   1.000
_cell.length_b   1.000
_cell.length_c   1.000
_cell.angle_alpha   90.00
_cell.angle_beta   90.00
_cell.angle_gamma   90.00
#
_symmetry.space_group_name_H-M   'P 1'
#
loop_
_entity.id
_entity.type
_entity.pdbx_description
1 polymer ?
#
loop_
_entity_poly.entity_id
_entity_poly.type
_entity_poly.pdbx_seq_one_letter_code
_entity_poly.pdbx_strand_id
1 'polypeptide(L)'
;MKMFVLIVYCTLFLVTAVQCFNLDVSHTIIYQDPSKSVGSRGSYFGFSLLLYAGANGTDPWIQIGAPRGNDTYTLKGVMEPGVVYRCFISQACKTVALDDKRSNIKETKYYPDDKNKAWIGGAMDIDENNDRVAVCGHRWSYFKTEDRFSYMLGVCYWSHIHHNISDTTEFIK
;
A
#
# COMPACT_ATOMS: atom_id res chain seq x y z
N MET A 1 9.15 19.26 55.46
CA MET A 1 10.11 18.91 54.40
C MET A 1 10.16 17.40 54.09
N LYS A 2 10.41 16.51 55.05
CA LYS A 2 10.48 15.04 54.84
C LYS A 2 9.21 14.41 54.22
N MET A 3 8.03 14.85 54.66
CA MET A 3 6.74 14.35 54.14
C MET A 3 6.52 14.74 52.67
N PHE A 4 6.95 15.94 52.27
CA PHE A 4 6.86 16.41 50.89
C PHE A 4 7.78 15.61 49.95
N VAL A 5 9.01 15.33 50.40
CA VAL A 5 9.97 14.52 49.64
C VAL A 5 9.47 13.09 49.45
N LEU A 6 8.83 12.50 50.48
CA LEU A 6 8.23 11.17 50.40
C LEU A 6 7.07 11.12 49.40
N ILE A 7 6.18 12.11 49.43
CA ILE A 7 5.05 12.21 48.48
C ILE A 7 5.57 12.31 47.05
N VAL A 8 6.60 13.13 46.80
CA VAL A 8 7.22 13.28 45.47
C VAL A 8 7.88 11.98 45.00
N TYR A 9 8.55 11.24 45.88
CA TYR A 9 9.12 9.93 45.53
C TYR A 9 8.04 8.89 45.22
N CYS A 10 6.96 8.85 46.00
CA CYS A 10 5.84 7.93 45.75
C CYS A 10 5.11 8.24 44.44
N THR A 11 4.90 9.52 44.10
CA THR A 11 4.27 9.88 42.82
C THR A 11 5.17 9.58 41.63
N LEU A 12 6.48 9.86 41.71
CA LEU A 12 7.45 9.47 40.68
C LEU A 12 7.48 7.95 40.45
N PHE A 13 7.48 7.17 41.53
CA PHE A 13 7.45 5.71 41.44
C PHE A 13 6.15 5.18 40.81
N LEU A 14 5.00 5.74 41.19
CA LEU A 14 3.69 5.39 40.60
C LEU A 14 3.62 5.73 39.10
N VAL A 15 4.17 6.88 38.67
CA VAL A 15 4.22 7.28 37.26
C VAL A 15 5.11 6.33 36.44
N THR A 16 6.22 5.85 37.01
CA THR A 16 7.09 4.86 36.33
C THR A 16 6.50 3.45 36.27
N ALA A 17 5.51 3.15 37.12
CA ALA A 17 4.86 1.83 37.19
C ALA A 17 3.70 1.68 36.20
N VAL A 18 3.24 2.76 35.55
CA VAL A 18 2.18 2.67 34.55
C VAL A 18 2.76 2.23 33.21
N GLN A 19 2.70 0.93 32.93
CA GLN A 19 2.86 0.44 31.57
C GLN A 19 1.56 0.67 30.79
N CYS A 20 1.41 1.88 30.24
CA CYS A 20 0.31 2.20 29.33
C CYS A 20 0.54 1.50 27.98
N PHE A 21 0.09 0.25 27.82
CA PHE A 21 -0.19 -0.29 26.50
C PHE A 21 -1.64 -0.79 26.49
N ASN A 22 -2.51 -0.05 25.80
CA ASN A 22 -3.94 -0.33 25.68
C ASN A 22 -4.29 -1.06 24.36
N LEU A 23 -3.34 -1.84 23.82
CA LEU A 23 -3.57 -2.65 22.62
C LEU A 23 -4.32 -3.93 23.00
N ASP A 24 -5.52 -4.11 22.45
CA ASP A 24 -6.27 -5.36 22.60
C ASP A 24 -5.67 -6.45 21.71
N VAL A 25 -4.96 -7.38 22.34
CA VAL A 25 -4.36 -8.56 21.68
C VAL A 25 -5.31 -9.77 21.62
N SER A 26 -6.49 -9.68 22.24
CA SER A 26 -7.47 -10.77 22.33
C SER A 26 -8.50 -10.71 21.20
N HIS A 27 -8.87 -9.50 20.76
CA HIS A 27 -9.89 -9.29 19.72
C HIS A 27 -9.32 -8.55 18.50
N THR A 28 -8.21 -9.06 17.96
CA THR A 28 -7.57 -8.45 16.78
C THR A 28 -8.37 -8.70 15.49
N ILE A 29 -8.45 -7.69 14.62
CA ILE A 29 -8.93 -7.85 13.25
C ILE A 29 -7.76 -8.37 12.39
N ILE A 30 -7.92 -9.55 11.79
CA ILE A 30 -6.87 -10.19 10.99
C ILE A 30 -7.27 -10.17 9.51
N TYR A 31 -6.49 -9.44 8.71
CA TYR A 31 -6.59 -9.48 7.25
C TYR A 31 -5.64 -10.54 6.69
N GLN A 32 -6.17 -11.41 5.85
CA GLN A 32 -5.40 -12.45 5.16
C GLN A 32 -5.35 -12.14 3.66
N ASP A 33 -4.24 -12.53 3.02
CA ASP A 33 -4.06 -12.39 1.58
C ASP A 33 -5.19 -13.12 0.81
N PRO A 34 -6.07 -12.38 0.10
CA PRO A 34 -7.18 -12.98 -0.64
C PRO A 34 -6.74 -13.88 -1.80
N SER A 35 -5.50 -13.71 -2.28
CA SER A 35 -4.94 -14.43 -3.43
C SER A 35 -4.05 -15.61 -3.03
N LYS A 36 -3.89 -15.88 -1.74
CA LYS A 36 -3.00 -16.95 -1.25
C LYS A 36 -3.47 -18.31 -1.76
N SER A 37 -2.58 -19.00 -2.47
CA SER A 37 -2.79 -20.37 -2.92
C SER A 37 -1.72 -21.30 -2.32
N VAL A 38 -2.10 -22.55 -2.04
CA VAL A 38 -1.18 -23.54 -1.48
C VAL A 38 -0.07 -23.84 -2.49
N GLY A 39 1.19 -23.78 -2.06
CA GLY A 39 2.36 -24.05 -2.91
C GLY A 39 2.80 -22.89 -3.80
N SER A 40 2.10 -21.76 -3.79
CA SER A 40 2.56 -20.55 -4.48
C SER A 40 3.52 -19.73 -3.61
N ARG A 41 4.41 -19.00 -4.28
CA ARG A 41 5.29 -18.04 -3.62
C ARG A 41 4.44 -16.89 -3.08
N GLY A 42 4.69 -16.45 -1.84
CA GLY A 42 3.89 -15.39 -1.20
C GLY A 42 3.89 -14.08 -1.98
N SER A 43 2.73 -13.42 -2.02
CA SER A 43 2.46 -12.11 -2.66
C SER A 43 3.09 -10.91 -1.92
N TYR A 44 3.53 -11.15 -0.69
CA TYR A 44 3.95 -10.13 0.29
C TYR A 44 2.81 -9.19 0.69
N PHE A 45 1.58 -9.71 0.76
CA PHE A 45 0.46 -9.01 1.38
C PHE A 45 0.81 -8.49 2.78
N GLY A 46 0.63 -7.18 3.00
CA GLY A 46 1.03 -6.51 4.23
C GLY A 46 2.42 -5.88 4.17
N PHE A 47 3.08 -5.86 3.01
CA PHE A 47 4.40 -5.24 2.86
C PHE A 47 4.37 -3.73 3.11
N SER A 48 3.32 -3.07 2.63
CA SER A 48 3.03 -1.66 2.93
C SER A 48 1.57 -1.53 3.37
N LEU A 49 1.32 -0.60 4.29
CA LEU A 49 0.00 -0.38 4.88
C LEU A 49 -0.29 1.11 4.89
N LEU A 50 -1.56 1.44 4.66
CA LEU A 50 -2.07 2.80 4.69
C LEU A 50 -3.43 2.77 5.38
N LEU A 51 -3.62 3.65 6.36
CA LEU A 51 -4.86 3.75 7.12
C LEU A 51 -5.54 5.07 6.77
N TYR A 52 -6.83 5.00 6.45
CA TYR A 52 -7.69 6.16 6.34
C TYR A 52 -8.74 6.10 7.45
N ALA A 53 -8.76 7.12 8.31
CA ALA A 53 -9.63 7.16 9.48
C ALA A 53 -11.10 7.48 9.15
N GLY A 54 -11.40 7.87 7.91
CA GLY A 54 -12.71 8.37 7.53
C GLY A 54 -12.85 9.87 7.82
N ALA A 55 -13.37 10.62 6.86
CA ALA A 55 -13.74 12.03 7.03
C ALA A 55 -15.10 12.31 6.39
N ASN A 56 -15.86 13.26 6.94
CA ASN A 56 -17.12 13.76 6.36
C ASN A 56 -18.14 12.66 5.96
N GLY A 57 -18.33 11.66 6.82
CA GLY A 57 -19.31 10.59 6.61
C GLY A 57 -18.85 9.44 5.71
N THR A 58 -17.54 9.32 5.46
CA THR A 58 -16.95 8.19 4.73
C THR A 58 -16.38 7.15 5.68
N ASP A 59 -16.53 5.88 5.30
CA ASP A 59 -16.10 4.76 6.14
C ASP A 59 -14.57 4.64 6.20
N PRO A 60 -13.99 4.34 7.38
CA PRO A 60 -12.58 4.07 7.51
C PRO A 60 -12.18 2.80 6.78
N TRP A 61 -10.97 2.79 6.24
CA TRP A 61 -10.42 1.63 5.55
C TRP A 61 -8.91 1.53 5.70
N ILE A 62 -8.40 0.32 5.46
CA ILE A 62 -6.98 0.03 5.37
C ILE A 62 -6.68 -0.38 3.93
N GLN A 63 -5.62 0.18 3.37
CA GLN A 63 -5.08 -0.24 2.09
C GLN A 63 -3.78 -1.02 2.32
N ILE A 64 -3.68 -2.18 1.67
CA ILE A 64 -2.65 -3.17 1.91
C ILE A 64 -1.94 -3.48 0.60
N GLY A 65 -0.63 -3.22 0.58
CA GLY A 65 0.23 -3.54 -0.55
C GLY A 65 0.69 -5.01 -0.54
N ALA A 66 0.64 -5.64 -1.71
CA ALA A 66 1.18 -6.95 -2.00
C ALA A 66 2.07 -6.86 -3.25
N PRO A 67 3.33 -6.41 -3.14
CA PRO A 67 4.18 -6.06 -4.29
C PRO A 67 4.55 -7.25 -5.19
N ARG A 68 4.27 -8.47 -4.77
CA ARG A 68 4.43 -9.68 -5.59
C ARG A 68 3.10 -10.37 -5.90
N GLY A 69 1.99 -9.71 -5.58
CA GLY A 69 0.66 -10.12 -5.98
C GLY A 69 0.55 -10.17 -7.51
N ASN A 70 -0.29 -11.06 -7.99
CA ASN A 70 -0.52 -11.23 -9.41
C ASN A 70 -1.93 -10.74 -9.77
N ASP A 71 -2.01 -9.67 -10.56
CA ASP A 71 -3.30 -9.19 -11.07
C ASP A 71 -3.63 -9.88 -12.40
N THR A 72 -4.30 -11.03 -12.31
CA THR A 72 -4.70 -11.81 -13.48
C THR A 72 -5.88 -11.22 -14.24
N TYR A 73 -6.60 -10.26 -13.65
CA TYR A 73 -7.83 -9.71 -14.22
C TYR A 73 -7.54 -8.44 -15.03
N THR A 74 -6.81 -7.51 -14.43
CA THR A 74 -6.53 -6.18 -14.99
C THR A 74 -5.30 -6.20 -15.91
N LEU A 75 -4.21 -6.87 -15.49
CA LEU A 75 -2.93 -6.89 -16.19
C LEU A 75 -2.60 -8.26 -16.78
N LYS A 76 -3.49 -8.78 -17.64
CA LYS A 76 -3.31 -10.09 -18.29
C LYS A 76 -1.96 -10.20 -19.00
N GLY A 77 -1.17 -11.20 -18.59
CA GLY A 77 0.14 -11.51 -19.16
C GLY A 77 1.31 -10.75 -18.53
N VAL A 78 1.07 -9.95 -17.47
CA VAL A 78 2.12 -9.35 -16.64
C VAL A 78 2.34 -10.22 -15.41
N MET A 79 3.59 -10.59 -15.13
CA MET A 79 3.96 -11.45 -14.00
C MET A 79 4.28 -10.63 -12.75
N GLU A 80 3.58 -10.92 -11.65
CA GLU A 80 3.81 -10.28 -10.34
C GLU A 80 3.95 -8.74 -10.42
N PRO A 81 3.03 -8.01 -11.10
CA PRO A 81 3.13 -6.55 -11.16
C PRO A 81 3.09 -5.90 -9.77
N GLY A 82 2.42 -6.57 -8.82
CA GLY A 82 2.02 -6.01 -7.54
C GLY A 82 0.52 -5.75 -7.52
N VAL A 83 -0.11 -6.00 -6.37
CA VAL A 83 -1.54 -5.81 -6.14
C VAL A 83 -1.73 -4.96 -4.91
N VAL A 84 -2.70 -4.07 -4.94
CA VAL A 84 -3.12 -3.29 -3.78
C VAL A 84 -4.56 -3.66 -3.43
N TYR A 85 -4.82 -3.83 -2.15
CA TYR A 85 -6.13 -4.18 -1.62
C TYR A 85 -6.66 -3.05 -0.75
N ARG A 86 -7.95 -2.75 -0.83
CA ARG A 86 -8.67 -1.87 0.10
C ARG A 86 -9.66 -2.69 0.90
N CYS A 87 -9.60 -2.55 2.21
CA CYS A 87 -10.41 -3.29 3.16
C CYS A 87 -11.06 -2.29 4.11
N PHE A 88 -12.38 -2.16 4.07
CA PHE A 88 -13.09 -1.45 5.13
C PHE A 88 -12.88 -2.19 6.46
N ILE A 89 -12.94 -1.45 7.57
CA ILE A 89 -12.69 -2.02 8.90
C ILE A 89 -13.65 -3.21 9.14
N SER A 90 -13.09 -4.36 9.50
CA SER A 90 -13.81 -5.63 9.71
C SER A 90 -14.53 -6.22 8.48
N GLN A 91 -14.23 -5.76 7.26
CA GLN A 91 -14.80 -6.29 6.01
C GLN A 91 -13.75 -6.99 5.14
N ALA A 92 -14.20 -7.75 4.14
CA ALA A 92 -13.31 -8.39 3.18
C ALA A 92 -12.59 -7.35 2.28
N CYS A 93 -11.33 -7.65 1.95
CA CYS A 93 -10.51 -6.83 1.08
C CYS A 93 -10.91 -6.96 -0.39
N LYS A 94 -10.92 -5.84 -1.12
CA LYS A 94 -11.12 -5.80 -2.58
C LYS A 94 -9.87 -5.25 -3.25
N THR A 95 -9.55 -5.76 -4.44
CA THR A 95 -8.45 -5.23 -5.24
C THR A 95 -8.73 -3.80 -5.69
N VAL A 96 -7.71 -2.96 -5.66
CA VAL A 96 -7.74 -1.60 -6.19
C VAL A 96 -7.06 -1.63 -7.54
N ALA A 97 -7.81 -1.37 -8.61
CA ALA A 97 -7.24 -1.27 -9.96
C ALA A 97 -6.42 0.02 -10.04
N LEU A 98 -5.10 -0.04 -10.19
CA LEU A 98 -4.24 1.16 -10.24
C LEU A 98 -3.99 1.66 -11.66
N ASP A 99 -4.03 0.74 -12.62
CA ASP A 99 -3.89 1.03 -14.03
C ASP A 99 -4.53 -0.13 -14.78
N ASP A 100 -5.57 0.18 -15.55
CA ASP A 100 -6.29 -0.78 -16.39
C ASP A 100 -5.70 -0.91 -17.80
N LYS A 101 -4.70 -0.09 -18.13
CA LYS A 101 -4.05 -0.09 -19.43
C LYS A 101 -2.81 -0.97 -19.41
N ARG A 102 -2.83 -1.96 -20.29
CA ARG A 102 -1.60 -2.62 -20.74
C ARG A 102 -0.73 -1.57 -21.44
N SER A 103 0.60 -1.67 -21.29
CA SER A 103 1.51 -0.79 -22.04
C SER A 103 1.14 -0.80 -23.52
N ASN A 104 0.66 0.34 -24.02
CA ASN A 104 0.23 0.47 -25.40
C ASN A 104 1.48 0.61 -26.26
N ILE A 105 1.97 -0.52 -26.76
CA ILE A 105 3.08 -0.60 -27.74
C ILE A 105 2.85 0.34 -28.95
N LYS A 106 1.60 0.72 -29.23
CA LYS A 106 1.22 1.61 -30.33
C LYS A 106 1.38 3.11 -30.02
N GLU A 107 1.35 3.55 -28.76
CA GLU A 107 1.48 4.97 -28.40
C GLU A 107 2.94 5.35 -28.11
N THR A 108 3.71 4.46 -27.47
CA THR A 108 5.13 4.68 -27.17
C THR A 108 6.00 3.76 -28.04
N LYS A 109 6.02 4.03 -29.34
CA LYS A 109 6.78 3.25 -30.35
C LYS A 109 8.29 3.07 -30.03
N TYR A 110 8.81 3.79 -29.03
CA TYR A 110 10.20 3.76 -28.58
C TYR A 110 10.42 3.25 -27.14
N TYR A 111 9.35 3.09 -26.32
CA TYR A 111 9.47 2.80 -24.88
C TYR A 111 8.31 1.93 -24.35
N PRO A 112 8.34 0.60 -24.52
CA PRO A 112 7.38 -0.28 -23.85
C PRO A 112 7.67 -0.37 -22.36
N ASP A 113 6.65 -0.12 -21.54
CA ASP A 113 6.73 -0.27 -20.08
C ASP A 113 6.82 -1.74 -19.72
N ASP A 114 7.78 -2.10 -18.88
CA ASP A 114 7.90 -3.43 -18.28
C ASP A 114 7.38 -3.39 -16.85
N LYS A 115 6.11 -3.81 -16.71
CA LYS A 115 5.42 -3.95 -15.44
C LYS A 115 5.70 -5.30 -14.76
N ASN A 116 6.50 -6.20 -15.35
CA ASN A 116 6.80 -7.48 -14.72
C ASN A 116 7.63 -7.28 -13.46
N LYS A 117 7.19 -7.86 -12.33
CA LYS A 117 7.89 -7.76 -11.04
C LYS A 117 8.16 -6.30 -10.65
N ALA A 118 7.27 -5.39 -11.05
CA ALA A 118 7.41 -3.95 -10.85
C ALA A 118 7.31 -3.52 -9.37
N TRP A 119 6.83 -4.41 -8.51
CA TRP A 119 6.69 -4.16 -7.07
C TRP A 119 5.72 -3.02 -6.74
N ILE A 120 4.65 -2.89 -7.54
CA ILE A 120 3.59 -1.91 -7.30
C ILE A 120 2.89 -2.22 -5.98
N GLY A 121 2.64 -1.20 -5.16
CA GLY A 121 2.21 -1.40 -3.77
C GLY A 121 3.37 -1.71 -2.82
N GLY A 122 4.62 -1.55 -3.27
CA GLY A 122 5.79 -1.60 -2.40
C GLY A 122 5.91 -0.38 -1.48
N ALA A 123 5.35 0.76 -1.90
CA ALA A 123 5.24 1.97 -1.09
C ALA A 123 3.91 2.67 -1.40
N MET A 124 3.28 3.25 -0.40
CA MET A 124 2.03 3.99 -0.51
C MET A 124 2.02 5.15 0.48
N ASP A 125 1.30 6.23 0.13
CA ASP A 125 1.11 7.38 1.02
C ASP A 125 -0.25 8.03 0.76
N ILE A 126 -0.78 8.74 1.75
CA ILE A 126 -2.09 9.42 1.70
C ILE A 126 -1.95 10.85 2.18
N ASP A 127 -2.51 11.76 1.40
CA ASP A 127 -2.65 13.16 1.74
C ASP A 127 -4.15 13.47 1.86
N GLU A 128 -4.65 13.35 3.09
CA GLU A 128 -6.06 13.60 3.42
C GLU A 128 -6.48 15.04 3.15
N ASN A 129 -5.55 16.00 3.26
CA ASN A 129 -5.85 17.42 3.05
C ASN A 129 -6.08 17.74 1.57
N ASN A 130 -5.40 17.03 0.68
CA ASN A 130 -5.50 17.23 -0.77
C ASN A 130 -6.34 16.15 -1.47
N ASP A 131 -7.01 15.27 -0.73
CA ASP A 131 -7.78 14.14 -1.25
C ASP A 131 -6.96 13.29 -2.23
N ARG A 132 -5.79 12.82 -1.79
CA ARG A 132 -4.88 12.01 -2.63
C ARG A 132 -4.38 10.76 -1.95
N VAL A 133 -4.30 9.68 -2.71
CA VAL A 133 -3.56 8.46 -2.35
C VAL A 133 -2.56 8.18 -3.45
N ALA A 134 -1.31 7.91 -3.08
CA ALA A 134 -0.25 7.52 -4.00
C ALA A 134 0.16 6.07 -3.76
N VAL A 135 0.46 5.35 -4.84
CA VAL A 135 0.98 3.99 -4.83
C VAL A 135 2.15 3.89 -5.79
N CYS A 136 3.28 3.35 -5.34
CA CYS A 136 4.50 3.26 -6.14
C CYS A 136 4.99 1.83 -6.33
N GLY A 137 5.72 1.62 -7.43
CA GLY A 137 6.46 0.42 -7.77
C GLY A 137 7.90 0.75 -8.14
N HIS A 138 8.84 0.50 -7.23
CA HIS A 138 10.24 0.88 -7.39
C HIS A 138 11.01 0.00 -8.39
N ARG A 139 10.46 -1.14 -8.80
CA ARG A 139 11.06 -2.03 -9.80
C ARG A 139 10.40 -1.93 -11.15
N TRP A 140 9.44 -1.03 -11.30
CA TRP A 140 8.94 -0.67 -12.61
C TRP A 140 10.12 -0.22 -13.47
N SER A 141 10.14 -0.70 -14.70
CA SER A 141 11.21 -0.40 -15.63
C SER A 141 10.66 -0.16 -17.02
N TYR A 142 11.44 0.54 -17.84
CA TYR A 142 11.16 0.66 -19.25
C TYR A 142 12.32 0.09 -20.05
N PHE A 143 12.00 -0.58 -21.16
CA PHE A 143 13.01 -1.10 -22.07
C PHE A 143 13.28 -0.08 -23.18
N LYS A 144 14.53 0.35 -23.31
CA LYS A 144 14.93 1.23 -24.41
C LYS A 144 15.54 0.41 -25.54
N THR A 145 14.80 0.27 -26.63
CA THR A 145 15.18 -0.59 -27.77
C THR A 145 16.53 -0.20 -28.38
N GLU A 146 16.83 1.09 -28.46
CA GLU A 146 18.08 1.62 -29.02
C GLU A 146 19.31 1.16 -28.22
N ASP A 147 19.21 1.23 -26.90
CA ASP A 147 20.32 0.93 -25.98
C ASP A 147 20.38 -0.57 -25.63
N ARG A 148 19.31 -1.33 -25.91
CA ARG A 148 19.13 -2.73 -25.45
C ARG A 148 19.27 -2.91 -23.93
N PHE A 149 18.99 -1.86 -23.18
CA PHE A 149 19.00 -1.85 -21.72
C PHE A 149 17.60 -1.58 -21.14
N SER A 150 17.36 -2.14 -19.97
CA SER A 150 16.20 -1.82 -19.13
C SER A 150 16.63 -0.87 -18.02
N TYR A 151 15.87 0.20 -17.84
CA TYR A 151 16.11 1.20 -16.80
C TYR A 151 15.00 1.11 -15.75
N MET A 152 15.37 0.79 -14.51
CA MET A 152 14.47 0.82 -13.36
C MET A 152 14.37 2.26 -12.83
N LEU A 153 13.46 3.04 -13.39
CA LEU A 153 13.14 4.38 -12.87
C LEU A 153 12.16 4.31 -11.69
N GLY A 154 11.38 3.23 -11.62
CA GLY A 154 10.20 3.19 -10.78
C GLY A 154 9.05 4.00 -11.36
N VAL A 155 7.88 3.86 -10.73
CA VAL A 155 6.67 4.58 -11.11
C VAL A 155 5.82 4.85 -9.88
N CYS A 156 5.04 5.92 -9.90
CA CYS A 156 3.97 6.16 -8.94
C CYS A 156 2.67 6.51 -9.66
N TYR A 157 1.56 5.99 -9.12
CA TYR A 157 0.20 6.30 -9.50
C TYR A 157 -0.43 7.08 -8.35
N TRP A 158 -1.26 8.06 -8.63
CA TRP A 158 -2.11 8.66 -7.60
C TRP A 158 -3.56 8.77 -8.05
N SER A 159 -4.46 8.81 -7.07
CA SER A 159 -5.89 8.95 -7.23
C SER A 159 -6.51 9.75 -6.09
N HIS A 160 -7.78 10.08 -6.24
CA HIS A 160 -8.60 10.56 -5.11
C HIS A 160 -8.85 9.44 -4.07
N ILE A 161 -9.05 9.80 -2.81
CA ILE A 161 -9.27 8.85 -1.69
C ILE A 161 -10.58 8.08 -1.90
N HIS A 162 -11.62 8.78 -2.35
CA HIS A 162 -12.98 8.26 -2.44
C HIS A 162 -13.34 7.61 -3.78
N HIS A 163 -12.53 7.78 -4.81
CA HIS A 163 -12.77 7.15 -6.10
C HIS A 163 -12.10 5.78 -6.16
N ASN A 164 -12.78 4.83 -6.81
CA ASN A 164 -12.08 3.67 -7.36
C ASN A 164 -11.11 4.20 -8.42
N ILE A 165 -9.91 3.66 -8.40
CA ILE A 165 -8.73 4.21 -9.07
C ILE A 165 -8.82 3.98 -10.61
N SER A 166 -9.80 4.60 -11.26
CA SER A 166 -9.99 4.61 -12.73
C SER A 166 -9.61 5.94 -13.37
N ASP A 167 -9.47 7.01 -12.57
CA ASP A 167 -8.90 8.30 -12.97
C ASP A 167 -7.49 8.45 -12.38
N THR A 168 -6.59 7.54 -12.77
CA THR A 168 -5.18 7.68 -12.42
C THR A 168 -4.46 8.54 -13.40
N THR A 169 -3.62 9.41 -12.84
CA THR A 169 -2.54 10.01 -13.59
C THR A 169 -1.25 9.32 -13.15
N GLU A 170 -0.56 8.72 -14.13
CA GLU A 170 0.76 8.11 -13.95
C GLU A 170 1.81 9.22 -13.91
N PHE A 171 2.72 9.17 -12.93
CA PHE A 171 3.90 10.03 -12.94
C PHE A 171 5.13 9.18 -12.71
N ILE A 172 5.97 9.18 -13.73
CA ILE A 172 7.34 8.69 -13.66
C ILE A 172 8.16 9.82 -13.06
N LYS A 173 8.93 9.54 -12.01
CA LYS A 173 9.82 10.50 -11.38
C LYS A 173 11.27 10.16 -11.71
#